data_AF-A0A7R9LHC5-F1
#
_entry.id   AF-A0A7R9LHC5-F1
#
_cell.length_a   1.000
_cell.length_b   1.000
_cell.length_c   1.000
_cell.angle_alpha   90.00
_cell.angle_beta   90.00
_cell.angle_gamma   90.00
#
_symmetry.space_group_name_H-M   'P 1'
#
loop_
_entity.id
_entity.type
_entity.pdbx_description
1 polymer ?
#
loop_
_entity_poly.entity_id
_entity_poly.type
_entity_poly.pdbx_seq_one_letter_code
_entity_poly.pdbx_strand_id
1 'polypeptide(L)'
;MLTLAGKPMYFMELAFGQFGGTGPLTIWNCAPVAKGIGAAMIAVSLVVCIYYNVVMSYTLYFIGHSFTSELPWQRCDPEWANGTNCTVRSKNTEFLPVRRKVLDISPGIDQLNGIKWDLALCLAISWIIVILCLLKDVILISLLIAGITQEGAWDGIKFFIVPQWDKLLEIKAFVTYPEALTRLPFPQVWSVLFFFMLFTLGLDS
;
A
#
# COMPACT_ATOMS: atom_id res chain seq x y z
N MET A 1 -10.85 -11.55 20.54
CA MET A 1 -11.18 -11.86 19.14
C MET A 1 -10.05 -12.62 18.43
N LEU A 2 -8.81 -12.10 18.41
CA LEU A 2 -7.67 -12.77 17.75
C LEU A 2 -7.45 -14.23 18.20
N THR A 3 -7.48 -14.51 19.51
CA THR A 3 -7.23 -15.86 20.04
C THR A 3 -8.42 -16.82 19.87
N LEU A 4 -9.66 -16.31 19.96
CA LEU A 4 -10.87 -17.13 19.96
C LEU A 4 -11.44 -17.38 18.56
N ALA A 5 -11.22 -16.48 17.61
CA ALA A 5 -11.75 -16.58 16.25
C ALA A 5 -10.63 -16.57 15.20
N GLY A 6 -9.65 -15.65 15.31
CA GLY A 6 -8.59 -15.50 14.32
C GLY A 6 -7.67 -16.71 14.23
N LYS A 7 -7.06 -17.12 15.35
CA LYS A 7 -6.14 -18.28 15.39
C LYS A 7 -6.81 -19.58 14.92
N PRO A 8 -8.02 -19.95 15.39
CA PRO A 8 -8.69 -21.16 14.91
C PRO A 8 -9.03 -21.11 13.41
N MET A 9 -9.50 -19.97 12.90
CA MET A 9 -9.86 -19.84 11.48
C MET A 9 -8.64 -19.94 10.56
N TYR A 10 -7.56 -19.25 10.91
CA TYR A 10 -6.29 -19.34 10.18
C TYR A 10 -5.71 -20.77 10.21
N PHE A 11 -5.72 -21.42 11.37
CA PHE A 11 -5.27 -22.80 11.49
C PHE A 11 -6.13 -23.76 10.66
N MET A 12 -7.45 -23.57 10.66
CA MET A 12 -8.37 -24.37 9.85
C MET A 12 -8.06 -24.22 8.36
N GLU A 13 -7.86 -23.00 7.86
CA GLU A 13 -7.56 -22.76 6.44
C GLU A 13 -6.22 -23.38 6.03
N LEU A 14 -5.17 -23.22 6.85
CA LEU A 14 -3.87 -23.86 6.60
C LEU A 14 -3.95 -25.38 6.62
N ALA A 15 -4.57 -25.96 7.64
CA ALA A 15 -4.71 -27.41 7.75
C ALA A 15 -5.54 -27.99 6.60
N PHE A 16 -6.60 -27.28 6.19
CA PHE A 16 -7.44 -27.67 5.08
C PHE A 16 -6.67 -27.60 3.75
N GLY A 17 -5.96 -26.49 3.49
CA GLY A 17 -5.12 -26.33 2.30
C GLY A 17 -3.98 -27.36 2.21
N GLN A 18 -3.28 -27.62 3.33
CA GLN A 18 -2.19 -28.60 3.39
C GLN A 18 -2.68 -30.04 3.20
N PHE A 19 -3.82 -30.41 3.81
CA PHE A 19 -4.40 -31.74 3.63
C PHE A 19 -4.99 -31.94 2.22
N GLY A 20 -5.65 -30.91 1.70
CA GLY A 20 -6.31 -30.97 0.39
C GLY A 20 -5.36 -30.89 -0.80
N GLY A 21 -4.18 -30.26 -0.64
CA GLY A 21 -3.14 -30.14 -1.68
C GLY A 21 -3.64 -29.59 -3.03
N THR A 22 -4.79 -28.91 -3.03
CA THR A 22 -5.54 -28.54 -4.23
C THR A 22 -6.03 -27.10 -4.12
N GLY A 23 -6.38 -26.52 -5.26
CA GLY A 23 -6.89 -25.16 -5.31
C GLY A 23 -8.24 -24.97 -4.58
N PRO A 24 -8.59 -23.72 -4.25
CA PRO A 24 -9.77 -23.36 -3.45
C PRO A 24 -11.12 -23.79 -4.04
N LEU A 25 -11.22 -24.07 -5.35
CA LEU A 25 -12.43 -24.62 -5.96
C LEU A 25 -12.55 -26.14 -5.75
N THR A 26 -11.44 -26.86 -5.95
CA THR A 26 -11.40 -28.32 -5.96
C THR A 26 -11.47 -28.90 -4.55
N ILE A 27 -10.97 -28.17 -3.56
CA ILE A 27 -10.96 -28.60 -2.16
C ILE A 27 -12.37 -28.85 -1.59
N TRP A 28 -13.38 -28.09 -2.05
CA TRP A 28 -14.79 -28.24 -1.63
C TRP A 28 -15.52 -29.41 -2.31
N ASN A 29 -14.81 -30.28 -3.05
CA ASN A 29 -15.40 -31.53 -3.52
C ASN A 29 -15.84 -32.45 -2.36
N CYS A 30 -15.32 -32.25 -1.15
CA CYS A 30 -15.77 -32.94 0.06
C CYS A 30 -17.19 -32.54 0.50
N ALA A 31 -17.65 -31.33 0.17
CA ALA A 31 -18.97 -30.81 0.51
C ALA A 31 -19.54 -29.99 -0.66
N PRO A 32 -20.29 -30.62 -1.59
CA PRO A 32 -20.71 -29.98 -2.84
C PRO A 32 -21.62 -28.75 -2.63
N VAL A 33 -22.36 -28.69 -1.52
CA VAL A 33 -23.17 -27.52 -1.12
C VAL A 33 -22.28 -26.29 -0.85
N ALA A 34 -21.05 -26.50 -0.38
CA ALA A 34 -20.11 -25.45 -0.03
C ALA A 34 -19.18 -25.04 -1.20
N LYS A 35 -19.33 -25.60 -2.41
CA LYS A 35 -18.53 -25.22 -3.58
C LYS A 35 -18.59 -23.73 -3.93
N GLY A 36 -19.70 -23.07 -3.60
CA GLY A 36 -19.86 -21.62 -3.75
C GLY A 36 -18.84 -20.81 -2.94
N ILE A 37 -18.35 -21.34 -1.81
CA ILE A 37 -17.32 -20.70 -0.98
C ILE A 37 -16.00 -20.64 -1.76
N GLY A 38 -15.63 -21.72 -2.45
CA GLY A 38 -14.47 -21.77 -3.35
C GLY A 38 -14.49 -20.70 -4.43
N ALA A 39 -15.63 -20.56 -5.11
CA ALA A 39 -15.82 -19.55 -6.13
C ALA A 39 -15.78 -18.12 -5.55
N ALA A 40 -16.40 -17.90 -4.38
CA ALA A 40 -16.37 -16.62 -3.69
C ALA A 40 -14.95 -16.22 -3.26
N MET A 41 -14.13 -17.16 -2.77
CA MET A 41 -12.73 -16.90 -2.42
C MET A 41 -11.95 -16.38 -3.63
N ILE A 42 -12.07 -17.02 -4.79
CA ILE A 42 -11.40 -16.58 -6.02
C ILE A 42 -11.91 -15.21 -6.47
N ALA A 43 -13.22 -14.98 -6.41
CA ALA A 43 -13.81 -13.69 -6.78
C ALA A 43 -13.31 -12.55 -5.88
N VAL A 44 -13.25 -12.78 -4.56
CA VAL A 44 -12.70 -11.81 -3.60
C VAL A 44 -11.21 -11.57 -3.86
N SER A 45 -10.42 -12.62 -4.09
CA SER A 45 -9.00 -12.48 -4.46
C SER A 45 -8.81 -11.67 -5.74
N LEU A 46 -9.68 -11.82 -6.74
CA LEU A 46 -9.63 -11.03 -7.97
C LEU A 46 -9.90 -9.54 -7.70
N VAL A 47 -10.94 -9.22 -6.93
CA VAL A 47 -11.26 -7.83 -6.56
C VAL A 47 -10.11 -7.22 -5.76
N VAL A 48 -9.54 -8.00 -4.83
CA VAL A 48 -8.38 -7.56 -4.05
C VAL A 48 -7.19 -7.27 -4.95
N CYS A 49 -6.86 -8.17 -5.87
CA CYS A 49 -5.76 -7.99 -6.81
C CYS A 49 -5.91 -6.69 -7.63
N ILE A 50 -7.12 -6.36 -8.10
CA ILE A 50 -7.35 -5.15 -8.90
C ILE A 50 -7.09 -3.88 -8.09
N TYR A 51 -7.71 -3.71 -6.92
CA TYR A 51 -7.53 -2.47 -6.14
C TYR A 51 -6.14 -2.39 -5.53
N TYR A 52 -5.55 -3.52 -5.14
CA TYR A 52 -4.26 -3.54 -4.47
C TYR A 52 -3.14 -3.13 -5.43
N ASN A 53 -3.20 -3.56 -6.70
CA ASN A 53 -2.30 -3.09 -7.74
C ASN A 53 -2.41 -1.58 -8.00
N VAL A 54 -3.59 -0.98 -7.79
CA VAL A 54 -3.75 0.49 -7.84
C VAL A 54 -3.02 1.15 -6.69
N VAL A 55 -3.12 0.62 -5.46
CA VAL A 55 -2.34 1.15 -4.32
C VAL A 55 -0.84 1.05 -4.59
N MET A 56 -0.39 -0.07 -5.17
CA MET A 56 1.00 -0.28 -5.56
C MET A 56 1.50 0.74 -6.58
N SER A 57 0.68 1.09 -7.57
CA SER A 57 1.00 2.14 -8.54
C SER A 57 1.28 3.50 -7.88
N TYR A 58 0.58 3.83 -6.78
CA TYR A 58 0.82 5.08 -6.06
C TYR A 58 2.18 5.08 -5.37
N THR A 59 2.58 3.96 -4.78
CA THR A 59 3.90 3.87 -4.14
C THR A 59 5.03 4.03 -5.16
N LEU A 60 4.91 3.40 -6.34
CA LEU A 60 5.86 3.59 -7.45
C LEU A 60 5.92 5.04 -7.93
N TYR A 61 4.76 5.69 -8.05
CA TYR A 61 4.68 7.11 -8.40
C TYR A 61 5.42 8.00 -7.39
N PHE A 62 5.21 7.78 -6.08
CA PHE A 62 5.89 8.54 -5.03
C PHE A 62 7.40 8.22 -4.94
N ILE A 63 7.82 6.98 -5.21
CA ILE A 63 9.25 6.62 -5.31
C ILE A 63 9.90 7.44 -6.44
N GLY A 64 9.29 7.47 -7.63
CA GLY A 64 9.80 8.23 -8.77
C GLY A 64 9.98 9.72 -8.47
N HIS A 65 9.00 10.33 -7.79
CA HIS A 65 9.05 11.73 -7.38
C HIS A 65 9.92 12.01 -6.14
N SER A 66 10.43 10.99 -5.45
CA SER A 66 11.33 11.17 -4.30
C SER A 66 12.80 11.42 -4.70
N PHE A 67 13.16 11.20 -5.97
CA PHE A 67 14.50 11.44 -6.50
C PHE A 67 14.77 12.91 -6.88
N THR A 68 13.80 13.80 -6.70
CA THR A 68 13.99 15.24 -6.96
C THR A 68 14.79 15.91 -5.84
N SER A 69 15.49 17.00 -6.18
CA SER A 69 16.34 17.75 -5.24
C SER A 69 15.54 18.36 -4.07
N GLU A 70 14.31 18.80 -4.35
CA GLU A 70 13.31 19.18 -3.34
C GLU A 70 12.08 18.30 -3.52
N LEU A 71 11.46 17.84 -2.42
CA LEU A 71 10.27 16.99 -2.53
C LEU A 71 9.04 17.85 -2.84
N PRO A 72 8.17 17.44 -3.79
CA PRO A 72 7.03 18.25 -4.22
C PRO A 72 5.95 18.41 -3.15
N TRP A 73 6.00 17.60 -2.08
CA TRP A 73 5.13 17.73 -0.90
C TRP A 73 5.80 18.47 0.27
N GLN A 74 7.01 19.00 0.08
CA GLN A 74 7.74 19.77 1.10
C GLN A 74 7.32 21.24 1.14
N ARG A 75 6.90 21.80 0.00
CA ARG A 75 6.41 23.18 -0.13
C ARG A 75 5.08 23.20 -0.88
N CYS A 76 4.31 24.26 -0.66
CA CYS A 76 3.12 24.52 -1.44
C CYS A 76 3.51 25.19 -2.77
N ASP A 77 3.72 24.40 -3.82
CA ASP A 77 3.94 24.92 -5.16
C ASP A 77 2.61 25.21 -5.90
N PRO A 78 2.46 26.37 -6.55
CA PRO A 78 1.22 26.76 -7.23
C PRO A 78 0.85 25.81 -8.39
N GLU A 79 1.82 25.13 -8.99
CA GLU A 79 1.62 24.13 -10.04
C GLU A 79 0.91 22.86 -9.53
N TRP A 80 1.12 22.52 -8.26
CA TRP A 80 0.44 21.42 -7.57
C TRP A 80 -0.90 21.85 -6.97
N ALA A 81 -1.09 23.15 -6.71
CA ALA A 81 -2.28 23.70 -6.07
C ALA A 81 -3.48 23.95 -7.00
N ASN A 82 -3.31 23.85 -8.33
CA ASN A 82 -4.34 24.04 -9.35
C ASN A 82 -5.32 25.20 -9.05
N GLY A 83 -4.77 26.38 -8.70
CA GLY A 83 -5.55 27.60 -8.45
C GLY A 83 -6.23 27.71 -7.07
N THR A 84 -5.97 26.80 -6.13
CA THR A 84 -6.42 26.97 -4.72
C THR A 84 -5.36 27.70 -3.90
N ASN A 85 -5.79 28.62 -3.02
CA ASN A 85 -4.89 29.37 -2.14
C ASN A 85 -4.22 28.43 -1.14
N CYS A 86 -2.96 28.06 -1.42
CA CYS A 86 -2.11 27.36 -0.48
C CYS A 86 -1.58 28.35 0.57
N THR A 87 -2.13 28.32 1.78
CA THR A 87 -1.62 29.10 2.91
C THR A 87 -0.83 28.23 3.85
N VAL A 88 0.48 28.48 3.97
CA VAL A 88 1.33 27.85 5.00
C VAL A 88 1.08 28.57 6.33
N ARG A 89 -0.06 28.31 6.98
CA ARG A 89 -0.23 28.66 8.40
C ARG A 89 -1.36 27.92 9.11
N SER A 90 -0.91 27.14 10.11
CA SER A 90 -1.58 26.71 11.35
C SER A 90 -2.77 25.76 11.26
N LYS A 91 -2.45 24.50 11.59
CA LYS A 91 -3.25 23.53 12.38
C LYS A 91 -4.23 22.56 11.72
N ASN A 92 -4.59 22.59 10.42
CA ASN A 92 -5.39 21.45 9.89
C ASN A 92 -5.45 21.20 8.38
N THR A 93 -4.64 21.83 7.51
CA THR A 93 -4.79 21.66 6.06
C THR A 93 -3.47 21.77 5.29
N GLU A 94 -2.52 20.84 5.52
CA GLU A 94 -1.24 20.83 4.78
C GLU A 94 -1.15 19.75 3.66
N PHE A 95 -2.12 18.83 3.52
CA PHE A 95 -2.04 17.75 2.51
C PHE A 95 -3.17 17.66 1.47
N LEU A 96 -4.18 18.53 1.55
CA LEU A 96 -5.23 18.62 0.53
C LEU A 96 -4.70 18.87 -0.90
N PRO A 97 -3.66 19.71 -1.12
CA PRO A 97 -3.16 20.01 -2.47
C PRO A 97 -2.50 18.80 -3.15
N VAL A 98 -1.61 18.09 -2.44
CA VAL A 98 -0.91 16.90 -2.96
C VAL A 98 -1.91 15.79 -3.28
N ARG A 99 -2.84 15.51 -2.35
CA ARG A 99 -3.91 14.53 -2.55
C ARG A 99 -4.73 14.85 -3.79
N ARG A 100 -5.09 16.13 -3.98
CA ARG A 100 -5.88 16.57 -5.13
C ARG A 100 -5.09 16.52 -6.44
N LYS A 101 -3.80 16.89 -6.46
CA LYS A 101 -2.97 16.84 -7.67
C LYS A 101 -2.64 15.43 -8.11
N VAL A 102 -2.41 14.49 -7.19
CA VAL A 102 -2.07 13.10 -7.52
C VAL A 102 -3.33 12.31 -7.88
N LEU A 103 -4.38 12.38 -7.07
CA LEU A 103 -5.60 11.58 -7.28
C LEU A 103 -6.62 12.24 -8.22
N ASP A 104 -6.52 13.56 -8.48
CA ASP A 104 -7.55 14.37 -9.17
C ASP A 104 -8.97 13.99 -8.75
N ILE A 105 -9.19 14.11 -7.45
CA ILE A 105 -10.42 13.66 -6.82
C ILE A 105 -11.61 14.43 -7.40
N SER A 106 -12.51 13.70 -8.04
CA SER A 106 -13.77 14.24 -8.53
C SER A 106 -14.71 14.56 -7.36
N PRO A 107 -15.68 15.47 -7.55
CA PRO A 107 -16.68 15.77 -6.52
C PRO A 107 -17.64 14.60 -6.24
N GLY A 108 -17.74 13.63 -7.16
CA GLY A 108 -18.60 12.46 -7.02
C GLY A 108 -18.19 11.32 -7.94
N ILE A 109 -18.70 10.11 -7.67
CA ILE A 109 -18.44 8.89 -8.45
C ILE A 109 -19.17 8.95 -9.82
N ASP A 110 -20.20 9.78 -9.91
CA ASP A 110 -20.98 10.08 -11.11
C ASP A 110 -20.22 10.92 -12.14
N GLN A 111 -19.17 11.63 -11.73
CA GLN A 111 -18.35 12.49 -12.57
C GLN A 111 -16.91 12.01 -12.53
N LEU A 112 -16.54 11.05 -13.38
CA LEU A 112 -15.15 10.64 -13.50
C LEU A 112 -14.35 11.67 -14.28
N ASN A 113 -13.26 12.14 -13.69
CA ASN A 113 -12.24 12.91 -14.39
C ASN A 113 -11.51 12.02 -15.41
N GLY A 114 -10.76 12.66 -16.32
CA GLY A 114 -10.00 11.95 -17.35
C GLY A 114 -8.94 11.00 -16.78
N ILE A 115 -8.51 10.03 -17.59
CA ILE A 115 -7.44 9.10 -17.21
C ILE A 115 -6.11 9.86 -17.13
N LYS A 116 -5.45 9.78 -15.98
CA LYS A 116 -4.08 10.27 -15.81
C LYS A 116 -3.07 9.25 -16.33
N TRP A 117 -2.38 9.63 -17.40
CA TRP A 117 -1.39 8.78 -18.05
C TRP A 117 -0.19 8.46 -17.15
N ASP A 118 0.21 9.37 -16.26
CA ASP A 118 1.32 9.12 -15.32
C ASP A 118 1.01 7.95 -14.37
N LEU A 119 -0.21 7.93 -13.82
CA LEU A 119 -0.69 6.83 -12.97
C LEU A 119 -0.95 5.56 -13.77
N ALA A 120 -1.49 5.68 -14.99
CA ALA A 120 -1.74 4.53 -15.85
C ALA A 120 -0.43 3.80 -16.20
N LEU A 121 0.65 4.54 -16.43
CA LEU A 121 1.98 3.98 -16.67
C LEU A 121 2.52 3.30 -15.40
N CYS A 122 2.43 3.94 -14.24
CA CYS A 122 2.82 3.32 -12.96
C CYS A 122 2.02 2.04 -12.66
N LEU A 123 0.74 2.01 -13.04
CA LEU A 123 -0.10 0.82 -12.91
C LEU A 123 0.36 -0.30 -13.85
N ALA A 124 0.68 0.02 -15.11
CA ALA A 124 1.23 -0.96 -16.05
C ALA A 124 2.57 -1.55 -15.55
N ILE A 125 3.46 -0.71 -15.00
CA ILE A 125 4.72 -1.15 -14.38
C ILE A 125 4.44 -2.07 -13.18
N SER A 126 3.50 -1.72 -12.30
CA SER A 126 3.11 -2.56 -11.16
C SER A 126 2.68 -3.96 -11.63
N TRP A 127 1.81 -4.04 -12.64
CA TRP A 127 1.38 -5.32 -13.20
C TRP A 127 2.52 -6.13 -13.82
N ILE A 128 3.45 -5.48 -14.53
CA ILE A 128 4.63 -6.13 -15.08
C ILE A 128 5.50 -6.71 -13.95
N ILE A 129 5.73 -5.96 -12.87
CA ILE A 129 6.53 -6.42 -11.73
C ILE A 129 5.85 -7.62 -11.06
N VAL A 130 4.54 -7.56 -10.82
CA VAL A 130 3.78 -8.68 -10.25
C VAL A 130 3.88 -9.93 -11.14
N ILE A 131 3.72 -9.78 -12.46
CA ILE A 131 3.85 -10.90 -13.40
C ILE A 131 5.28 -11.47 -13.36
N LEU A 132 6.32 -10.64 -13.31
CA LEU A 132 7.70 -11.10 -13.22
C LEU A 132 8.00 -11.81 -11.89
N CYS A 133 7.44 -11.35 -10.78
CA CYS A 133 7.53 -12.01 -9.49
C CYS A 133 6.83 -13.38 -9.50
N LEU A 134 5.69 -13.51 -10.17
CA LEU A 134 4.97 -14.78 -10.33
C LEU A 134 5.65 -15.76 -11.30
N LEU A 135 6.48 -15.28 -12.25
CA LEU A 135 7.20 -16.11 -13.22
C LEU A 135 8.55 -16.64 -12.73
N LYS A 136 9.09 -16.12 -11.62
CA LYS A 136 10.35 -16.58 -11.02
C LYS A 136 10.28 -16.59 -9.49
N ASP A 137 10.14 -17.79 -8.93
CA ASP A 137 10.29 -18.08 -7.50
C ASP A 137 11.75 -17.91 -7.02
N VAL A 138 12.29 -16.70 -7.07
CA VAL A 138 13.68 -16.40 -6.61
C VAL A 138 13.75 -15.11 -5.78
N ILE A 139 12.78 -14.21 -5.87
CA ILE A 139 12.86 -12.87 -5.24
C ILE A 139 12.43 -12.89 -3.75
N LEU A 140 11.60 -13.85 -3.33
CA LEU A 140 11.08 -13.90 -1.95
C LEU A 140 12.15 -14.27 -0.90
N ILE A 141 13.12 -15.11 -1.29
CA ILE A 141 14.19 -15.58 -0.39
C ILE A 141 15.28 -14.51 -0.18
N SER A 142 15.56 -13.68 -1.20
CA SER A 142 16.57 -12.62 -1.09
C SER A 142 16.10 -11.42 -0.29
N LEU A 143 14.80 -11.09 -0.34
CA LEU A 143 14.21 -9.98 0.42
C LEU A 143 14.07 -10.28 1.92
N LEU A 144 13.81 -11.54 2.30
CA LEU A 144 13.79 -11.96 3.71
C LEU A 144 15.14 -11.75 4.39
N ILE A 145 16.25 -12.00 3.68
CA ILE A 145 17.62 -11.82 4.20
C ILE A 145 17.99 -10.33 4.29
N ALA A 146 17.53 -9.49 3.36
CA ALA A 146 17.77 -8.05 3.40
C ALA A 146 17.00 -7.34 4.52
N GLY A 147 15.79 -7.81 4.87
CA GLY A 147 14.94 -7.20 5.90
C GLY A 147 15.47 -7.34 7.33
N ILE A 148 16.18 -8.42 7.65
CA ILE A 148 16.72 -8.67 9.01
C ILE A 148 18.12 -8.09 9.22
N THR A 149 18.75 -7.59 8.15
CA THR A 149 20.14 -7.10 8.19
C THR A 149 20.25 -5.58 8.32
N GLN A 150 19.13 -4.84 8.43
CA GLN A 150 19.17 -3.40 8.63
C GLN A 150 19.47 -3.02 10.10
N GLU A 151 20.62 -2.37 10.31
CA GLU A 151 20.93 -1.67 11.56
C GLU A 151 20.02 -0.43 11.70
N GLY A 152 19.32 -0.31 12.84
CA GLY A 152 18.39 0.81 13.11
C GLY A 152 16.90 0.43 13.19
N ALA A 153 16.53 -0.83 12.95
CA ALA A 153 15.14 -1.31 13.08
C ALA A 153 14.49 -1.05 14.46
N TRP A 154 15.32 -0.94 15.51
CA TRP A 154 14.88 -0.71 16.88
C TRP A 154 14.23 0.67 17.13
N ASP A 155 14.66 1.70 16.40
CA ASP A 155 14.08 3.04 16.56
C ASP A 155 12.72 3.18 15.85
N GLY A 156 12.52 2.44 14.74
CA GLY A 156 11.21 2.28 14.11
C GLY A 156 10.22 1.50 14.98
N ILE A 157 10.69 0.45 15.66
CA ILE A 157 9.87 -0.36 16.58
C ILE A 157 9.42 0.45 17.81
N LYS A 158 10.30 1.30 18.38
CA LYS A 158 9.93 2.19 19.49
C LYS A 158 8.87 3.22 19.10
N PHE A 159 8.91 3.72 17.87
CA PHE A 159 7.88 4.66 17.39
C PHE A 159 6.55 3.97 17.05
N PHE A 160 6.59 2.69 16.65
CA PHE A 160 5.41 1.88 16.35
C PHE A 160 4.67 1.39 17.61
N ILE A 161 5.40 1.12 18.71
CA ILE A 161 4.83 0.51 19.92
C ILE A 161 4.32 1.53 20.94
N VAL A 162 4.70 2.81 20.87
CA VAL A 162 4.14 3.85 21.78
C VAL A 162 2.72 4.20 21.33
N PRO A 163 1.67 3.82 22.08
CA PRO A 163 0.31 3.95 21.61
C PRO A 163 -0.20 5.40 21.77
N GLN A 164 -0.57 6.04 20.67
CA GLN A 164 -1.39 7.26 20.67
C GLN A 164 -2.86 6.86 20.49
N TRP A 165 -3.56 6.66 21.62
CA TRP A 165 -4.91 6.12 21.67
C TRP A 165 -5.97 6.96 20.93
N ASP A 166 -5.67 8.23 20.67
CA ASP A 166 -6.56 9.16 19.95
C ASP A 166 -6.44 9.09 18.41
N LYS A 167 -5.49 8.32 17.86
CA LYS A 167 -5.23 8.25 16.40
C LYS A 167 -5.63 6.94 15.72
N LEU A 168 -6.15 5.97 16.47
CA LEU A 168 -6.46 4.61 15.99
C LEU A 168 -7.62 4.53 14.99
N LEU A 169 -8.38 5.62 14.78
CA LEU A 169 -9.54 5.66 13.88
C LEU A 169 -9.26 6.38 12.54
N GLU A 170 -8.07 6.92 12.32
CA GLU A 170 -7.78 7.68 11.10
C GLU A 170 -6.88 6.91 10.12
N ILE A 171 -7.34 6.77 8.87
CA ILE A 171 -6.55 6.43 7.67
C ILE A 171 -5.55 7.57 7.32
N LYS A 172 -5.09 8.34 8.30
CA LYS A 172 -4.14 9.44 8.11
C LYS A 172 -2.69 9.00 8.07
N ALA A 173 -2.35 7.77 8.47
CA ALA A 173 -0.97 7.30 8.51
C ALA A 173 -0.24 7.44 7.16
N PHE A 174 -0.90 7.11 6.04
CA PHE A 174 -0.33 7.27 4.68
C PHE A 174 -0.12 8.73 4.25
N VAL A 175 -0.80 9.69 4.88
CA VAL A 175 -0.78 11.11 4.52
C VAL A 175 0.08 11.94 5.48
N THR A 176 0.12 11.56 6.76
CA THR A 176 0.88 12.25 7.80
C THR A 176 2.35 11.82 7.85
N TYR A 177 2.67 10.61 7.39
CA TYR A 177 4.04 10.12 7.41
C TYR A 177 4.98 10.91 6.47
N PRO A 178 4.60 11.23 5.22
CA PRO A 178 5.42 12.08 4.35
C PRO A 178 5.71 13.46 4.96
N GLU A 179 4.77 14.05 5.71
CA GLU A 179 4.98 15.30 6.46
C GLU A 179 6.10 15.15 7.49
N ALA A 180 6.07 14.07 8.26
CA ALA A 180 7.08 13.79 9.27
C ALA A 180 8.46 13.58 8.63
N LEU A 181 8.51 12.92 7.46
CA LEU A 181 9.75 12.70 6.72
C LEU A 181 10.39 14.01 6.26
N THR A 182 9.59 15.01 5.87
CA THR A 182 10.13 16.34 5.47
C THR A 182 10.83 17.10 6.60
N ARG A 183 10.59 16.72 7.86
CA ARG A 183 11.22 17.33 9.05
C ARG A 183 12.53 16.66 9.46
N LEU A 184 12.88 15.52 8.85
CA LEU A 184 14.12 14.80 9.10
C LEU A 184 15.27 15.35 8.24
N PRO A 185 16.53 15.22 8.67
CA PRO A 185 17.68 15.54 7.83
C PRO A 185 17.71 14.61 6.60
N PHE A 186 17.94 15.17 5.42
CA PHE A 186 17.93 14.47 4.12
C PHE A 186 16.59 13.75 3.82
N PRO A 187 15.47 14.49 3.73
CA PRO A 187 14.11 13.92 3.61
C PRO A 187 13.88 13.04 2.37
N GLN A 188 14.70 13.21 1.34
CA GLN A 188 14.65 12.44 0.08
C GLN A 188 14.98 10.96 0.33
N VAL A 189 16.07 10.70 1.07
CA VAL A 189 16.53 9.33 1.36
C VAL A 189 15.46 8.59 2.15
N TRP A 190 14.90 9.23 3.18
CA TRP A 190 13.85 8.64 4.00
C TRP A 190 12.54 8.40 3.25
N SER A 191 12.20 9.29 2.32
CA SER A 191 11.01 9.12 1.47
C SER A 191 11.17 7.94 0.50
N VAL A 192 12.33 7.82 -0.15
CA VAL A 192 12.64 6.65 -1.01
C VAL A 192 12.56 5.36 -0.19
N LEU A 193 13.21 5.29 0.97
CA LEU A 193 13.21 4.10 1.82
C LEU A 193 11.79 3.73 2.29
N PHE A 194 10.99 4.73 2.68
CA PHE A 194 9.63 4.50 3.15
C PHE A 194 8.70 3.99 2.05
N PHE A 195 8.67 4.65 0.89
CA PHE A 195 7.80 4.21 -0.20
C PHE A 195 8.29 2.90 -0.83
N PHE A 196 9.60 2.67 -0.85
CA PHE A 196 10.17 1.37 -1.24
C PHE A 196 9.74 0.26 -0.28
N MET A 197 9.79 0.51 1.04
CA MET A 197 9.28 -0.43 2.04
C MET A 197 7.80 -0.74 1.81
N LEU A 198 6.96 0.28 1.61
CA LEU A 198 5.53 0.10 1.31
C LEU A 198 5.30 -0.72 0.03
N PHE A 199 6.10 -0.48 -1.01
CA PHE A 199 6.06 -1.27 -2.23
C PHE A 199 6.44 -2.73 -1.96
N THR A 200 7.51 -3.00 -1.20
CA THR A 200 7.91 -4.39 -0.90
C THR A 200 6.90 -5.12 0.00
N LEU A 201 6.30 -4.44 0.97
CA LEU A 201 5.21 -5.00 1.79
C LEU A 201 3.99 -5.30 0.94
N GLY A 202 3.72 -4.43 -0.04
CA GLY A 202 2.67 -4.65 -1.00
C GLY A 202 2.93 -5.83 -1.93
N LEU A 203 4.17 -6.04 -2.38
CA LEU A 203 4.49 -7.19 -3.23
C LEU A 203 4.33 -8.55 -2.53
N ASP A 204 4.46 -8.60 -1.20
CA ASP A 204 4.34 -9.83 -0.40
C ASP A 204 2.87 -10.21 -0.09
N SER A 205 1.94 -9.26 -0.21
CA SER A 205 0.51 -9.42 0.14
C SER A 205 -0.32 -9.94 -1.03
#